data_AF-A0A7C7UYS9-F1
#
_entry.id   AF-A0A7C7UYS9-F1
#
_cell.length_a   1.000
_cell.length_b   1.000
_cell.length_c   1.000
_cell.angle_alpha   90.00
_cell.angle_beta   90.00
_cell.angle_gamma   90.00
#
_symmetry.space_group_name_H-M   'P 1'
#
loop_
_entity.id
_entity.type
_entity.pdbx_description
1 polymer ?
#
loop_
_entity_poly.entity_id
_entity_poly.type
_entity_poly.pdbx_seq_one_letter_code
_entity_poly.pdbx_strand_id
1 'polypeptide(L)'
;MKNVATISIVLALIVLPAAAAELTLDERPRGDEEWGYRPADGTVCQLTPPGFCWRPQSGIVSWEIECGRGDGFDEIAYRASGMEMNVHCPPRT
;
A
#
# COMPACT_ATOMS: atom_id res chain seq x y z
N MET A 1 -21.01 58.06 -2.51
CA MET A 1 -19.74 57.42 -2.10
C MET A 1 -20.10 56.32 -1.11
N LYS A 2 -20.36 55.11 -1.63
CA LYS A 2 -20.70 53.93 -0.83
C LYS A 2 -19.43 53.09 -0.81
N ASN A 3 -18.72 53.12 0.31
CA ASN A 3 -17.50 52.33 0.49
C ASN A 3 -17.91 50.86 0.35
N VAL A 4 -17.34 50.24 -0.67
CA VAL A 4 -17.60 48.88 -1.12
C VAL A 4 -17.18 47.91 -0.02
N ALA A 5 -18.08 47.71 0.94
CA ALA A 5 -18.10 46.50 1.72
C ALA A 5 -18.61 45.39 0.80
N THR A 6 -17.96 44.23 0.88
CA THR A 6 -18.37 42.97 0.26
C THR A 6 -17.95 42.83 -1.21
N ILE A 7 -16.86 42.11 -1.43
CA ILE A 7 -16.74 40.95 -2.35
C ILE A 7 -15.24 40.69 -2.56
N SER A 8 -14.86 39.41 -2.45
CA SER A 8 -13.53 38.81 -2.65
C SER A 8 -12.74 38.48 -1.37
N ILE A 9 -13.43 37.92 -0.37
CA ILE A 9 -12.84 36.79 0.39
C ILE A 9 -13.19 35.54 -0.42
N VAL A 10 -12.59 35.38 -1.59
CA VAL A 10 -12.75 34.20 -2.42
C VAL A 10 -11.37 33.85 -2.95
N LEU A 11 -10.89 32.69 -2.52
CA LEU A 11 -9.87 31.89 -3.20
C LEU A 11 -8.40 32.28 -3.00
N ALA A 12 -7.93 32.23 -1.75
CA ALA A 12 -6.53 31.91 -1.47
C ALA A 12 -6.44 30.73 -0.47
N LEU A 13 -7.25 29.68 -0.68
CA LEU A 13 -6.82 28.35 -0.23
C LEU A 13 -5.69 27.96 -1.18
N ILE A 14 -4.48 28.33 -0.79
CA ILE A 14 -3.26 27.74 -1.32
C ILE A 14 -3.41 26.24 -1.08
N VAL A 15 -3.64 25.50 -2.16
CA VAL A 15 -3.50 24.04 -2.15
C VAL A 15 -2.02 23.79 -1.93
N LEU A 16 -1.62 23.71 -0.65
CA LEU A 16 -0.34 23.17 -0.28
C LEU A 16 -0.34 21.74 -0.80
N PRO A 17 0.58 21.35 -1.71
CA PRO A 17 0.76 19.95 -1.99
C PRO A 17 1.16 19.33 -0.65
N ALA A 18 0.31 18.45 -0.11
CA ALA A 18 0.67 17.66 1.04
C ALA A 18 1.94 16.91 0.63
N ALA A 19 3.08 17.28 1.21
CA ALA A 19 4.30 16.53 1.06
C ALA A 19 4.04 15.17 1.72
N ALA A 20 3.60 14.20 0.93
CA ALA A 20 3.53 12.82 1.37
C ALA A 20 4.97 12.40 1.64
N ALA A 21 5.30 12.18 2.91
CA ALA A 21 6.58 11.58 3.26
C ALA A 21 6.68 10.24 2.52
N GLU A 22 7.83 10.00 1.89
CA GLU A 22 8.08 8.74 1.22
C GLU A 22 7.98 7.60 2.24
N LEU A 23 7.01 6.72 2.04
CA LEU A 23 6.74 5.61 2.95
C LEU A 23 7.84 4.57 2.76
N THR A 24 8.83 4.56 3.65
CA THR A 24 9.88 3.54 3.64
C THR A 24 9.44 2.33 4.45
N LEU A 25 9.33 1.16 3.81
CA LEU A 25 9.03 -0.10 4.48
C LEU A 25 10.31 -0.71 5.09
N ASP A 26 10.19 -1.29 6.27
CA ASP A 26 11.21 -2.18 6.84
C ASP A 26 11.14 -3.57 6.18
N GLU A 27 12.00 -3.79 5.18
CA GLU A 27 12.04 -5.04 4.40
C GLU A 27 13.01 -6.09 4.96
N ARG A 28 13.49 -5.93 6.20
CA ARG A 28 14.37 -6.92 6.82
C ARG A 28 13.66 -8.29 6.93
N PRO A 29 14.42 -9.41 6.86
CA PRO A 29 13.88 -10.72 7.15
C PRO A 29 13.20 -10.77 8.51
N ARG A 30 12.25 -11.71 8.68
CA ARG A 30 11.60 -11.94 9.97
C ARG A 30 12.64 -12.31 11.04
N GLY A 31 12.44 -11.84 12.27
CA GLY A 31 13.08 -12.43 13.45
C GLY A 31 12.54 -13.84 13.75
N ASP A 32 13.23 -14.58 14.62
CA ASP A 32 12.88 -15.97 14.95
C ASP A 32 11.43 -16.13 15.46
N GLU A 33 10.96 -15.15 16.23
CA GLU A 33 9.61 -15.10 16.81
C GLU A 33 8.61 -14.26 16.00
N GLU A 34 9.04 -13.66 14.88
CA GLU A 34 8.17 -12.82 14.06
C GLU A 34 7.47 -13.60 12.96
N TRP A 35 6.25 -13.17 12.64
CA TRP A 35 5.59 -13.62 11.42
C TRP A 35 6.37 -13.12 10.19
N GLY A 36 6.57 -13.97 9.19
CA GLY A 36 7.37 -13.62 8.01
C GLY A 36 6.59 -13.64 6.69
N TYR A 37 7.29 -13.34 5.61
CA TYR A 37 6.76 -13.33 4.26
C TYR A 37 6.29 -14.72 3.82
N ARG A 38 5.07 -14.80 3.29
CA ARG A 38 4.45 -16.01 2.74
C ARG A 38 3.71 -15.69 1.44
N PRO A 39 3.76 -16.57 0.41
CA PRO A 39 4.68 -17.70 0.27
C PRO A 39 6.15 -17.26 0.42
N ALA A 40 7.00 -18.14 0.93
CA ALA A 40 8.40 -17.78 1.13
C ALA A 40 9.10 -17.68 -0.24
N ASP A 41 10.08 -16.79 -0.34
CA ASP A 41 10.83 -16.61 -1.59
C ASP A 41 11.49 -17.93 -2.03
N GLY A 42 11.47 -18.18 -3.34
CA GLY A 42 11.95 -19.42 -3.95
C GLY A 42 11.14 -20.68 -3.63
N THR A 43 10.00 -20.59 -2.94
CA THR A 43 9.18 -21.76 -2.60
C THR A 43 7.97 -21.96 -3.51
N VAL A 44 7.60 -23.22 -3.74
CA VAL A 44 6.38 -23.57 -4.49
C VAL A 44 5.16 -23.47 -3.59
N CYS A 45 4.26 -22.54 -3.87
CA CYS A 45 2.96 -22.46 -3.20
C CYS A 45 2.04 -23.61 -3.65
N GLN A 46 1.47 -24.34 -2.70
CA GLN A 46 0.58 -25.49 -2.96
C GLN A 46 -0.90 -25.10 -3.12
N LEU A 47 -1.23 -23.81 -2.97
CA LEU A 47 -2.61 -23.31 -3.02
C LEU A 47 -2.75 -22.27 -4.14
N THR A 48 -3.89 -22.34 -4.84
CA THR A 48 -4.30 -21.32 -5.81
C THR A 48 -5.74 -20.86 -5.50
N PRO A 49 -5.97 -19.55 -5.28
CA PRO A 49 -4.96 -18.50 -5.15
C PRO A 49 -4.10 -18.66 -3.87
N PRO A 50 -2.87 -18.13 -3.87
CA PRO A 50 -1.98 -18.17 -2.70
C PRO A 50 -2.52 -17.28 -1.57
N GLY A 51 -2.31 -17.71 -0.32
CA GLY A 51 -2.44 -16.83 0.84
C GLY A 51 -1.15 -16.05 1.04
N PHE A 52 -1.22 -14.73 0.95
CA PHE A 52 -0.12 -13.81 1.20
C PHE A 52 -0.10 -13.34 2.64
N CYS A 53 1.10 -13.20 3.19
CA CYS A 53 1.34 -12.55 4.47
C CYS A 53 2.71 -11.88 4.46
N TRP A 54 2.85 -10.76 5.17
CA TRP A 54 4.09 -10.02 5.35
C TRP A 54 4.23 -9.52 6.79
N ARG A 55 5.39 -8.94 7.12
CA ARG A 55 5.65 -8.39 8.46
C ARG A 55 4.74 -7.18 8.71
N PRO A 56 3.97 -7.14 9.81
CA PRO A 56 3.25 -5.93 10.19
C PRO A 56 4.26 -4.84 10.57
N GLN A 57 3.95 -3.58 10.26
CA GLN A 57 4.82 -2.44 10.57
C GLN A 57 4.02 -1.32 11.23
N SER A 58 4.62 -0.67 12.23
CA SER A 58 3.99 0.43 12.94
C SER A 58 3.80 1.64 12.02
N GLY A 59 2.65 2.30 12.12
CA GLY A 59 2.33 3.49 11.32
C GLY A 59 1.77 3.18 9.93
N ILE A 60 1.78 1.92 9.48
CA ILE A 60 1.11 1.52 8.25
C ILE A 60 -0.38 1.31 8.53
N VAL A 61 -1.22 2.07 7.82
CA VAL A 61 -2.68 2.05 7.99
C VAL A 61 -3.40 1.35 6.84
N SER A 62 -2.71 1.13 5.72
CA SER A 62 -3.26 0.46 4.56
C SER A 62 -2.13 -0.14 3.72
N TRP A 63 -2.41 -1.28 3.10
CA TRP A 63 -1.48 -2.03 2.28
C TRP A 63 -1.96 -2.16 0.83
N GLU A 64 -0.99 -2.34 -0.05
CA GLU A 64 -1.16 -2.71 -1.45
C GLU A 64 -0.29 -3.93 -1.76
N ILE A 65 -0.77 -4.80 -2.66
CA ILE A 65 -0.04 -5.96 -3.16
C ILE A 65 -0.16 -6.02 -4.67
N GLU A 66 0.97 -6.33 -5.31
CA GLU A 66 1.05 -6.67 -6.73
C GLU A 66 1.66 -8.06 -6.88
N CYS A 67 1.10 -8.85 -7.80
CA CYS A 67 1.69 -10.11 -8.23
C CYS A 67 1.84 -10.05 -9.75
N GLY A 68 3.09 -9.99 -10.21
CA GLY A 68 3.42 -9.93 -11.62
C GLY A 68 4.23 -11.11 -12.11
N ARG A 69 4.41 -11.19 -13.42
CA ARG A 69 5.36 -12.09 -14.09
C ARG A 69 6.61 -11.30 -14.50
N GLY A 70 7.76 -11.96 -14.44
CA GLY A 70 9.06 -11.36 -14.74
C GLY A 70 9.60 -10.53 -13.57
N ASP A 71 10.93 -10.39 -13.49
CA ASP A 71 11.61 -9.74 -12.37
C ASP A 71 11.27 -8.24 -12.23
N GLY A 72 10.80 -7.63 -13.32
CA GLY A 72 10.36 -6.23 -13.38
C GLY A 72 8.85 -6.03 -13.35
N PHE A 73 8.06 -7.06 -13.02
CA PHE A 73 6.59 -7.02 -13.12
C PHE A 73 6.10 -6.69 -14.55
N ASP A 74 6.70 -7.32 -15.56
CA ASP A 74 6.39 -7.11 -16.99
C ASP A 74 4.89 -7.26 -17.31
N GLU A 75 4.20 -8.13 -16.57
CA GLU A 75 2.76 -8.30 -16.61
C GLU A 75 2.21 -8.41 -15.19
N ILE A 76 1.33 -7.49 -14.77
CA ILE A 76 0.62 -7.58 -13.49
C ILE A 76 -0.56 -8.54 -13.63
N ALA A 77 -0.45 -9.71 -13.00
CA ALA A 77 -1.51 -10.73 -12.98
C ALA A 77 -2.57 -10.45 -11.90
N TYR A 78 -2.18 -9.78 -10.82
CA TYR A 78 -3.08 -9.43 -9.72
C TYR A 78 -2.62 -8.14 -9.01
N ARG A 79 -3.59 -7.31 -8.62
CA ARG A 79 -3.37 -6.14 -7.75
C ARG A 79 -4.53 -6.01 -6.77
N ALA A 80 -4.23 -5.67 -5.52
CA ALA A 80 -5.22 -5.25 -4.54
C ALA A 80 -4.65 -4.16 -3.64
N SER A 81 -5.49 -3.24 -3.20
CA SER A 81 -5.12 -2.12 -2.34
C SER A 81 -6.22 -1.85 -1.30
N GLY A 82 -5.95 -0.98 -0.33
CA GLY A 82 -6.92 -0.67 0.72
C GLY A 82 -7.00 -1.73 1.82
N MET A 83 -6.04 -2.64 1.91
CA MET A 83 -6.06 -3.73 2.89
C MET A 83 -5.59 -3.21 4.25
N GLU A 84 -6.39 -3.36 5.29
CA GLU A 84 -6.02 -2.93 6.65
C GLU A 84 -5.04 -3.91 7.32
N MET A 85 -5.11 -5.19 6.95
CA MET A 85 -4.35 -6.26 7.58
C MET A 85 -3.10 -6.63 6.77
N ASN A 86 -2.09 -7.20 7.43
CA ASN A 86 -0.84 -7.68 6.83
C ASN A 86 -0.97 -9.09 6.21
N VAL A 87 -2.18 -9.46 5.81
CA VAL A 87 -2.53 -10.75 5.20
C VAL A 87 -3.53 -10.50 4.09
N HIS A 88 -3.40 -11.24 2.99
CA HIS A 88 -4.33 -11.16 1.88
C HIS A 88 -4.44 -12.48 1.12
N CYS A 89 -5.66 -12.89 0.79
CA CYS A 89 -5.89 -13.99 -0.11
C CYS A 89 -6.70 -13.44 -1.29
N PRO A 90 -6.19 -13.50 -2.53
CA PRO A 90 -6.97 -13.13 -3.69
C PRO A 90 -8.31 -13.91 -3.71
N PRO A 91 -9.41 -13.28 -4.13
CA PRO A 91 -10.68 -13.97 -4.23
C PRO A 91 -10.60 -15.10 -5.27
N ARG A 92 -11.29 -16.21 -5.01
CA ARG A 92 -11.54 -17.22 -6.05
C ARG A 92 -12.63 -16.68 -6.96
N THR A 93 -12.37 -16.66 -8.26
CA THR A 93 -13.36 -16.42 -9.33
C THR A 93 -13.79 -17.73 -9.95
#